data_AF-G4TM77-F1
#
_entry.id   AF-G4TM77-F1
#
_cell.length_a   1.000
_cell.length_b   1.000
_cell.length_c   1.000
_cell.angle_alpha   90.00
_cell.angle_beta   90.00
_cell.angle_gamma   90.00
#
_symmetry.space_group_name_H-M   'P 1'
#
loop_
_entity.id
_entity.type
_entity.pdbx_description
1 polymer ?
#
loop_
_entity_poly.entity_id
_entity_poly.type
_entity_poly.pdbx_seq_one_letter_code
_entity_poly.pdbx_strand_id
1 'polypeptide(L)'
;MGPVKKDAFQHYLDAGGNYVGIHAASACLYTSSFYNRTVGALFDYHPPLTNATVVVEDANHPSTSMLPTRWEVEDEMYNFRSDPRTHGAKVILSVDESTYTAWYQERLAGVSSLNRPMVGRSWYTSLGHLSATWEHTSSEAYNGH
;
A
#
# COMPACT_ATOMS: atom_id res chain seq x y z
N MET A 1 17.45 -3.96 7.51
CA MET A 1 18.18 -4.23 6.24
C MET A 1 19.55 -3.53 6.28
N GLY A 2 20.64 -4.26 6.07
CA GLY A 2 22.00 -3.67 6.04
C GLY A 2 22.26 -2.81 4.79
N PRO A 3 23.33 -1.98 4.77
CA PRO A 3 23.63 -1.03 3.68
C PRO A 3 23.67 -1.68 2.28
N VAL A 4 24.44 -2.76 2.11
CA VAL A 4 24.57 -3.46 0.81
C VAL A 4 23.21 -3.92 0.26
N LYS A 5 22.33 -4.42 1.14
CA LYS A 5 20.98 -4.86 0.74
C LYS A 5 20.08 -3.67 0.38
N LYS A 6 20.23 -2.53 1.05
CA LYS A 6 19.49 -1.29 0.73
C LYS A 6 19.90 -0.75 -0.63
N ASP A 7 21.20 -0.69 -0.92
CA ASP A 7 21.71 -0.18 -2.19
C ASP A 7 21.29 -1.07 -3.36
N ALA A 8 21.40 -2.39 -3.20
CA ALA A 8 20.94 -3.34 -4.21
C ALA A 8 19.44 -3.23 -4.47
N PHE A 9 18.64 -3.04 -3.43
CA PHE A 9 17.20 -2.87 -3.57
C PHE A 9 16.84 -1.55 -4.25
N GLN A 10 17.50 -0.44 -3.88
CA GLN A 10 17.31 0.83 -4.56
C GLN A 10 17.71 0.74 -6.04
N HIS A 11 18.83 0.08 -6.36
CA HIS A 11 19.25 -0.12 -7.74
C HIS A 11 18.24 -0.95 -8.55
N TYR A 12 17.66 -2.01 -7.97
CA TYR A 12 16.59 -2.79 -8.60
C TYR A 12 15.40 -1.90 -8.97
N LEU A 13 14.96 -1.03 -8.07
CA LEU A 13 13.87 -0.09 -8.32
C LEU A 13 14.25 0.94 -9.39
N ASP A 14 15.45 1.53 -9.30
CA ASP A 14 16.01 2.49 -10.27
C ASP A 14 16.09 1.90 -11.68
N ALA A 15 16.33 0.60 -11.80
CA ALA A 15 16.35 -0.15 -13.06
C ALA A 15 14.95 -0.52 -13.59
N GLY A 16 13.87 -0.08 -12.93
CA GLY A 16 12.49 -0.35 -13.34
C GLY A 16 11.83 -1.55 -12.66
N GLY A 17 12.42 -2.07 -11.58
CA GLY A 17 11.84 -3.12 -10.77
C GLY A 17 10.50 -2.71 -10.16
N ASN A 18 9.56 -3.66 -10.08
CA ASN A 18 8.28 -3.46 -9.41
C ASN A 18 8.36 -3.87 -7.94
N TYR A 19 7.57 -3.20 -7.11
CA TYR A 19 7.45 -3.46 -5.68
C TYR A 19 6.00 -3.75 -5.29
N VAL A 20 5.81 -4.77 -4.46
CA VAL A 20 4.54 -5.07 -3.78
C VAL A 20 4.83 -5.16 -2.29
N GLY A 21 4.26 -4.24 -1.52
CA GLY A 21 4.36 -4.22 -0.07
C GLY A 21 3.04 -4.65 0.57
N ILE A 22 3.13 -5.44 1.63
CA ILE A 22 1.96 -5.93 2.36
C ILE A 22 2.18 -5.63 3.85
N HIS A 23 1.16 -5.05 4.48
CA HIS A 23 1.06 -4.86 5.91
C HIS A 23 2.33 -4.20 6.51
N ALA A 24 3.08 -4.92 7.35
CA ALA A 24 4.29 -4.47 8.04
C ALA A 24 5.47 -4.09 7.12
N ALA A 25 5.35 -4.26 5.79
CA ALA A 25 6.32 -3.74 4.85
C ALA A 25 6.52 -2.20 4.99
N SER A 26 5.48 -1.46 5.40
CA SER A 26 5.59 -0.02 5.70
C SER A 26 6.20 0.30 7.07
N ALA A 27 6.38 -0.71 7.94
CA ALA A 27 6.88 -0.57 9.31
C ALA A 27 8.41 -0.77 9.43
N CYS A 28 9.16 -0.38 8.40
CA CYS A 28 10.61 -0.52 8.39
C CYS A 28 11.29 0.62 7.63
N LEU A 29 12.62 0.70 7.74
CA LEU A 29 13.43 1.66 6.97
C LEU A 29 12.99 3.12 7.11
N TYR A 30 12.49 3.51 8.29
CA TYR A 30 11.90 4.83 8.57
C TYR A 30 12.77 6.05 8.20
N THR A 31 14.08 5.88 8.14
CA THR A 31 15.04 6.95 7.79
C THR A 31 15.44 6.94 6.31
N SER A 32 14.95 6.00 5.51
CA SER A 32 15.33 5.82 4.10
C SER A 32 14.35 6.53 3.19
N SER A 33 14.77 7.67 2.63
CA SER A 33 13.89 8.48 1.78
C SER A 33 13.45 7.75 0.50
N PHE A 34 14.33 6.93 -0.12
CA PHE A 34 13.96 6.12 -1.28
C PHE A 34 12.86 5.12 -0.93
N TYR A 35 12.95 4.51 0.26
CA TYR A 35 11.98 3.51 0.69
C TYR A 35 10.63 4.14 0.99
N ASN A 36 10.60 5.28 1.70
CA ASN A 36 9.37 6.02 1.94
C ASN A 36 8.64 6.34 0.62
N ARG A 37 9.37 6.80 -0.40
CA ARG A 37 8.77 7.06 -1.72
C ARG A 37 8.34 5.82 -2.47
N THR A 38 8.97 4.68 -2.20
CA THR A 38 8.65 3.38 -2.83
C THR A 38 7.39 2.77 -2.24
N VAL A 39 7.28 2.78 -0.91
CA VAL A 39 6.09 2.29 -0.21
C VAL A 39 4.95 3.30 -0.27
N GLY A 40 5.23 4.60 -0.44
CA GLY A 40 4.25 5.68 -0.52
C GLY A 40 3.99 6.36 0.83
N ALA A 41 3.83 5.59 1.90
CA ALA A 41 3.78 6.12 3.27
C ALA A 41 4.27 5.08 4.28
N LEU A 42 4.94 5.54 5.33
CA LEU A 42 5.44 4.69 6.42
C LEU A 42 4.43 4.59 7.54
N PHE A 43 4.34 3.40 8.15
CA PHE A 43 3.51 3.13 9.32
C PHE A 43 3.79 4.14 10.45
N ASP A 44 2.76 4.53 11.18
CA ASP A 44 2.90 5.33 12.40
C ASP A 44 2.42 4.56 13.63
N TYR A 45 1.13 4.24 13.68
CA TYR A 45 0.49 3.48 14.74
C TYR A 45 -0.81 2.84 14.24
N HIS A 46 -1.42 1.96 15.04
CA HIS A 46 -2.79 1.48 14.83
C HIS A 46 -3.51 1.38 16.19
N PRO A 47 -4.85 1.50 16.24
CA PRO A 47 -5.64 1.07 17.40
C PRO A 47 -5.57 -0.46 17.55
N PRO A 48 -6.11 -1.06 18.62
CA PRO A 48 -6.34 -2.51 18.68
C PRO A 48 -7.08 -3.04 17.44
N LEU A 49 -7.01 -4.36 17.21
CA LEU A 49 -7.77 -5.02 16.14
C LEU A 49 -9.21 -4.51 16.12
N THR A 50 -9.66 -4.10 14.93
CA THR A 50 -10.93 -3.39 14.76
C THR A 50 -11.60 -3.88 13.49
N ASN A 51 -12.91 -4.12 13.57
CA ASN A 51 -13.76 -4.26 12.38
C ASN A 51 -13.88 -2.91 11.68
N ALA A 52 -13.53 -2.87 10.40
CA ALA A 52 -13.64 -1.68 9.59
C ALA A 52 -14.27 -1.99 8.24
N THR A 53 -15.04 -1.02 7.72
CA THR A 53 -15.50 -1.03 6.35
C THR A 53 -14.39 -0.54 5.43
N VAL A 54 -13.90 -1.40 4.54
CA VAL A 54 -13.04 -0.99 3.42
C VAL A 54 -13.91 -0.51 2.27
N VAL A 55 -13.50 0.58 1.64
CA VAL A 55 -14.19 1.21 0.49
C VAL A 55 -13.29 1.15 -0.75
N VAL A 56 -13.87 0.76 -1.88
CA VAL A 56 -13.19 0.81 -3.19
C VAL A 56 -13.27 2.21 -3.77
N GLU A 57 -12.12 2.88 -3.85
CA GLU A 57 -11.99 4.26 -4.37
C GLU A 57 -11.90 4.30 -5.90
N ASP A 58 -11.42 3.22 -6.51
CA ASP A 58 -11.34 3.08 -7.97
C ASP A 58 -11.73 1.67 -8.39
N ALA A 59 -12.98 1.48 -8.78
CA ALA A 59 -13.48 0.19 -9.25
C ALA A 59 -12.99 -0.18 -10.67
N ASN A 60 -12.32 0.72 -11.39
CA ASN A 60 -11.77 0.44 -12.71
C ASN A 60 -10.32 -0.06 -12.65
N HIS A 61 -9.66 0.08 -11.50
CA HIS A 61 -8.28 -0.38 -11.36
C HIS A 61 -8.23 -1.93 -11.37
N PRO A 62 -7.28 -2.57 -12.09
CA PRO A 62 -7.25 -4.03 -12.23
C PRO A 62 -7.15 -4.80 -10.92
N SER A 63 -6.64 -4.20 -9.84
CA SER A 63 -6.54 -4.85 -8.52
C SER A 63 -7.80 -4.71 -7.65
N THR A 64 -8.83 -4.01 -8.13
CA THR A 64 -10.05 -3.70 -7.38
C THR A 64 -11.32 -3.93 -8.19
N SER A 65 -11.21 -4.15 -9.51
CA SER A 65 -12.37 -4.34 -10.41
C SER A 65 -13.20 -5.59 -10.12
N MET A 66 -12.66 -6.53 -9.35
CA MET A 66 -13.35 -7.75 -8.90
C MET A 66 -13.94 -7.62 -7.49
N LEU A 67 -13.65 -6.54 -6.77
CA LEU A 67 -14.06 -6.36 -5.38
C LEU A 67 -15.46 -5.73 -5.31
N PRO A 68 -16.24 -6.03 -4.25
CA PRO A 68 -17.44 -5.26 -3.95
C PRO A 68 -17.04 -3.81 -3.63
N THR A 69 -17.97 -2.87 -3.82
CA THR A 69 -17.70 -1.44 -3.55
C THR A 69 -17.33 -1.17 -2.08
N ARG A 70 -17.83 -1.99 -1.16
CA ARG A 70 -17.53 -1.94 0.28
C ARG A 70 -17.54 -3.36 0.85
N TRP A 71 -16.71 -3.63 1.86
CA TRP A 71 -16.78 -4.85 2.66
C TRP A 71 -16.23 -4.63 4.08
N GLU A 72 -16.66 -5.46 5.03
CA GLU A 72 -16.14 -5.47 6.39
C GLU A 72 -14.92 -6.38 6.52
N VAL A 73 -13.91 -5.94 7.27
CA VAL A 73 -12.74 -6.74 7.61
C VAL A 73 -12.31 -6.44 9.05
N GLU A 74 -11.92 -7.46 9.79
CA GLU A 74 -11.17 -7.29 11.05
C GLU A 74 -9.68 -7.28 10.71
N ASP A 75 -8.95 -6.21 11.04
CA ASP A 75 -7.51 -6.14 10.85
C ASP A 75 -6.90 -5.05 11.77
N GLU A 76 -5.58 -4.88 11.70
CA GLU A 76 -4.89 -3.72 12.25
C GLU A 76 -4.97 -2.53 11.28
N MET A 77 -5.89 -1.60 11.55
CA MET A 77 -6.06 -0.41 10.71
C MET A 77 -4.92 0.60 10.93
N TYR A 78 -4.03 0.69 9.95
CA TYR A 78 -2.83 1.53 10.05
C TYR A 78 -3.13 3.01 9.87
N ASN A 79 -2.55 3.83 10.75
CA ASN A 79 -2.31 5.25 10.53
C ASN A 79 -0.89 5.42 9.96
N PHE A 80 -0.73 6.38 9.05
CA PHE A 80 0.51 6.62 8.34
C PHE A 80 1.11 7.99 8.68
N ARG A 81 2.44 8.08 8.64
CA ARG A 81 3.19 9.32 8.94
C ARG A 81 2.99 10.43 7.91
N SER A 82 2.44 10.11 6.75
CA SER A 82 2.24 11.03 5.63
C SER A 82 1.15 10.51 4.70
N ASP A 83 0.55 11.41 3.92
CA ASP A 83 -0.36 11.02 2.84
C ASP A 83 0.44 10.45 1.64
N PRO A 84 0.17 9.22 1.18
CA PRO A 84 0.89 8.61 0.06
C PRO A 84 0.73 9.38 -1.27
N ARG A 85 -0.31 10.20 -1.41
CA ARG A 85 -0.49 11.09 -2.59
C ARG A 85 0.60 12.15 -2.70
N THR A 86 1.27 12.50 -1.61
CA THR A 86 2.45 13.39 -1.64
C THR A 86 3.62 12.79 -2.42
N HIS A 87 3.60 11.49 -2.66
CA HIS A 87 4.50 10.74 -3.52
C HIS A 87 3.82 10.30 -4.82
N GLY A 88 2.74 10.97 -5.24
CA GLY A 88 2.05 10.67 -6.49
C GLY A 88 1.35 9.31 -6.51
N ALA A 89 1.13 8.69 -5.34
CA ALA A 89 0.31 7.49 -5.25
C ALA A 89 -1.15 7.83 -5.54
N LYS A 90 -1.84 6.88 -6.16
CA LYS A 90 -3.29 6.87 -6.26
C LYS A 90 -3.83 5.85 -5.27
N VAL A 91 -4.68 6.33 -4.36
CA VAL A 91 -5.39 5.48 -3.41
C VAL A 91 -6.48 4.73 -4.15
N ILE A 92 -6.58 3.43 -3.88
CA ILE A 92 -7.55 2.52 -4.51
C ILE A 92 -8.45 1.84 -3.49
N LEU A 93 -8.02 1.77 -2.23
CA LEU A 93 -8.82 1.30 -1.09
C LEU A 93 -8.62 2.24 0.11
N SER A 94 -9.69 2.55 0.83
CA SER A 94 -9.69 3.38 2.03
C SER A 94 -10.47 2.73 3.17
N VAL A 95 -10.25 3.21 4.38
CA VAL A 95 -11.15 3.01 5.54
C VAL A 95 -11.69 4.39 5.94
N ASP A 96 -13.01 4.49 6.08
CA ASP A 96 -13.71 5.72 6.49
C ASP A 96 -13.34 6.99 5.68
N GLU A 97 -13.26 6.85 4.34
CA GLU A 97 -13.04 7.88 3.27
C GLU A 97 -11.83 8.84 3.45
N SER A 98 -11.16 8.81 4.60
CA SER A 98 -10.15 9.74 5.07
C SER A 98 -8.84 9.05 5.45
N THR A 99 -8.86 7.72 5.62
CA THR A 99 -7.67 6.89 5.90
C THR A 99 -7.44 5.86 4.79
N TYR A 100 -6.20 5.49 4.53
CA TYR A 100 -5.83 4.74 3.32
C TYR A 100 -5.46 3.31 3.67
N THR A 101 -6.03 2.35 2.94
CA THR A 101 -5.75 0.92 3.14
C THR A 101 -4.85 0.37 2.05
N ALA A 102 -5.04 0.82 0.81
CA ALA A 102 -4.18 0.42 -0.29
C ALA A 102 -4.03 1.53 -1.33
N TRP A 103 -2.86 1.57 -1.94
CA TRP A 103 -2.54 2.53 -3.00
C TRP A 103 -1.52 1.95 -3.95
N TYR A 104 -1.38 2.61 -5.08
CA TYR A 104 -0.41 2.24 -6.09
C TYR A 104 0.24 3.48 -6.70
N GLN A 105 1.44 3.33 -7.24
CA GLN A 105 2.11 4.34 -8.03
C GLN A 105 2.44 3.74 -9.40
N GLU A 106 1.90 4.34 -10.46
CA GLU A 106 2.20 3.97 -11.85
C GLU A 106 3.67 4.19 -12.22
N ARG A 107 4.34 5.06 -11.47
CA ARG A 107 5.76 5.33 -11.52
C ARG A 107 6.22 5.63 -10.11
N LEU A 108 7.28 4.99 -9.66
CA LEU A 108 7.88 5.30 -8.36
C LEU A 108 8.19 6.80 -8.28
N ALA A 109 7.70 7.47 -7.23
CA ALA A 109 8.07 8.87 -7.01
C ALA A 109 9.55 8.95 -6.66
N GLY A 110 10.31 9.53 -7.56
CA GLY A 110 11.74 9.56 -7.42
C GLY A 110 12.32 9.99 -8.73
N VAL A 111 12.93 11.17 -8.71
CA VAL A 111 13.91 11.55 -9.71
C VAL A 111 14.97 10.46 -9.65
N SER A 112 15.04 9.57 -10.67
CA SER A 112 16.20 8.71 -10.82
C SER A 112 17.46 9.57 -10.73
N SER A 113 18.60 9.01 -10.31
CA SER A 113 19.88 9.73 -10.38
C SER A 113 20.18 10.30 -11.78
N LEU A 114 19.45 9.85 -12.81
CA LEU A 114 19.50 10.27 -14.19
C LEU A 114 18.42 11.30 -14.61
N ASN A 115 17.66 11.88 -13.67
CA ASN A 115 16.58 12.83 -13.94
C ASN A 115 15.46 12.29 -14.84
N ARG A 116 15.33 10.96 -14.92
CA ARG A 116 14.29 10.25 -15.68
C ARG A 116 13.20 9.71 -14.75
N PRO A 117 11.94 9.66 -15.19
CA PRO A 117 10.90 8.91 -14.48
C PRO A 117 11.33 7.45 -14.36
N MET A 118 11.31 6.92 -13.13
CA MET A 118 11.51 5.49 -12.90
C MET A 118 10.33 4.72 -13.48
N VAL A 119 10.61 3.69 -14.29
CA VAL A 119 9.58 2.93 -15.03
C VAL A 119 8.93 1.81 -14.19
N GLY A 120 9.44 1.56 -12.99
CA GLY A 120 8.88 0.59 -12.04
C GLY A 120 7.60 1.10 -11.37
N ARG A 121 6.74 0.17 -10.96
CA ARG A 121 5.51 0.43 -10.22
C ARG A 121 5.63 -0.02 -8.78
N SER A 122 4.90 0.64 -7.89
CA SER A 122 4.66 0.14 -6.54
C SER A 122 3.18 -0.09 -6.32
N TRP A 123 2.88 -1.11 -5.53
CA TRP A 123 1.56 -1.35 -4.97
C TRP A 123 1.74 -1.69 -3.49
N TYR A 124 0.90 -1.14 -2.63
CA TYR A 124 0.92 -1.41 -1.21
C TYR A 124 -0.49 -1.60 -0.67
N THR A 125 -0.65 -2.55 0.25
CA THR A 125 -1.82 -2.67 1.13
C THR A 125 -1.39 -2.75 2.58
N SER A 126 -2.14 -2.13 3.48
CA SER A 126 -1.98 -2.23 4.93
C SER A 126 -2.66 -3.47 5.51
N LEU A 127 -3.60 -4.07 4.77
CA LEU A 127 -4.26 -5.31 5.19
C LEU A 127 -3.26 -6.48 5.21
N GLY A 128 -3.55 -7.46 6.05
CA GLY A 128 -2.82 -8.73 6.11
C GLY A 128 -2.20 -9.06 7.45
N HIS A 129 -2.63 -8.45 8.56
CA HIS A 129 -2.21 -8.90 9.89
C HIS A 129 -2.76 -10.30 10.17
N LEU A 130 -4.08 -10.47 10.00
CA LEU A 130 -4.79 -11.71 10.28
C LEU A 130 -4.74 -12.62 9.05
N SER A 131 -4.55 -13.92 9.27
CA SER A 131 -4.61 -14.93 8.20
C SER A 131 -5.99 -14.96 7.54
N ALA A 132 -7.05 -14.71 8.32
CA ALA A 132 -8.44 -14.63 7.86
C ALA A 132 -8.63 -13.62 6.72
N THR A 133 -7.82 -12.55 6.66
CA THR A 133 -7.80 -11.56 5.56
C THR A 133 -7.67 -12.22 4.18
N TRP A 134 -6.96 -13.35 4.11
CA TRP A 134 -6.66 -14.06 2.85
C TRP A 134 -7.65 -15.19 2.54
N GLU A 135 -8.57 -15.48 3.46
CA GLU A 135 -9.54 -16.57 3.35
C GLU A 135 -10.88 -16.09 2.76
N HIS A 136 -11.14 -14.78 2.80
CA HIS A 136 -12.36 -14.19 2.24
C HIS A 136 -12.39 -14.29 0.72
N THR A 137 -13.40 -15.00 0.20
CA THR A 137 -13.73 -14.98 -1.22
C THR A 137 -14.59 -13.76 -1.55
N SER A 138 -14.50 -13.25 -2.78
CA SER A 138 -15.29 -12.10 -3.24
C SER A 138 -16.81 -12.32 -3.12
N SER A 139 -17.27 -13.57 -3.03
CA SER A 139 -18.68 -13.93 -2.78
C SER A 139 -19.11 -13.78 -1.32
N GLU A 140 -18.21 -13.91 -0.35
CA GLU A 140 -18.54 -13.86 1.08
C GLU A 140 -18.69 -12.43 1.60
N ALA A 141 -18.03 -11.47 0.94
CA ALA A 141 -18.12 -10.05 1.26
C ALA A 141 -19.48 -9.41 0.93
N TYR A 142 -20.40 -10.13 0.27
CA TYR A 142 -21.72 -9.62 -0.17
C TYR A 142 -22.91 -10.18 0.64
N ASN A 143 -22.69 -10.80 1.80
CA ASN A 143 -23.76 -11.39 2.62
C ASN A 143 -24.18 -10.49 3.81
N GLY A 144 -24.45 -9.21 3.58
CA GLY A 144 -24.87 -8.32 4.67
C GLY A 144 -25.59 -7.04 4.25
N HIS A 145 -26.93 -7.14 4.21
CA HIS A 145 -27.98 -6.09 4.17
C HIS A 145 -28.43 -5.57 2.79
#